data_AF-A0A370DWV7-F1
#
_entry.id   AF-A0A370DWV7-F1
#
_cell.length_a   1.000
_cell.length_b   1.000
_cell.length_c   1.000
_cell.angle_alpha   90.00
_cell.angle_beta   90.00
_cell.angle_gamma   90.00
#
_symmetry.space_group_name_H-M   'P 1'
#
loop_
_entity.id
_entity.type
_entity.pdbx_description
1 polymer ?
#
loop_
_entity_poly.entity_id
_entity_poly.type
_entity_poly.pdbx_seq_one_letter_code
_entity_poly.pdbx_strand_id
1 'polypeptide(L)'
;MNLLEDKWLPVRTTQGETQITPWQISDHDALALAAPRPDFNGALLQFLIGLLQTACPPDDNNQWGEWLENPPAPETLRQLFEPYAAAFNLDGPLCQDSCPPGRMGL
;
A
#
# COMPACT_ATOMS: atom_id res chain seq x y z
N MET A 1 -13.54 -4.76 4.75
CA MET A 1 -12.67 -3.69 4.26
C MET A 1 -11.28 -4.24 4.02
N ASN A 2 -10.80 -4.12 2.79
CA ASN A 2 -9.45 -4.46 2.37
C ASN A 2 -8.67 -3.17 2.09
N LEU A 3 -7.52 -2.98 2.75
CA LEU A 3 -6.75 -1.74 2.60
C LEU A 3 -6.14 -1.57 1.21
N LEU A 4 -6.00 -2.61 0.38
CA LEU A 4 -5.47 -2.49 -0.98
C LEU A 4 -6.57 -2.32 -2.04
N GLU A 5 -7.81 -2.74 -1.76
CA GLU A 5 -8.90 -2.72 -2.74
C GLU A 5 -9.94 -1.61 -2.51
N ASP A 6 -10.17 -1.23 -1.25
CA ASP A 6 -11.15 -0.20 -0.90
C ASP A 6 -10.55 1.21 -0.96
N LYS A 7 -11.39 2.19 -1.30
CA LYS A 7 -11.01 3.62 -1.27
C LYS A 7 -11.08 4.15 0.14
N TRP A 8 -9.93 4.41 0.76
CA TRP A 8 -9.87 4.92 2.13
C TRP A 8 -8.76 5.94 2.35
N LEU A 9 -7.73 5.93 1.51
CA LEU A 9 -6.54 6.77 1.65
C LEU A 9 -6.91 8.21 1.26
N PRO A 10 -6.89 9.17 2.20
CA PRO A 10 -7.29 10.54 1.90
C PRO A 10 -6.17 11.28 1.15
N VAL A 11 -6.52 11.90 0.04
CA VAL A 11 -5.61 12.69 -0.79
C VAL A 11 -6.25 14.01 -1.21
N ARG A 12 -5.39 14.99 -1.50
CA ARG A 12 -5.74 16.24 -2.17
C ARG A 12 -5.53 16.07 -3.66
N THR A 13 -6.52 16.49 -4.42
CA THR A 13 -6.46 16.53 -5.87
C THR A 13 -6.78 17.92 -6.40
N THR A 14 -6.71 18.08 -7.73
CA THR A 14 -7.09 19.35 -8.38
C THR A 14 -8.56 19.74 -8.15
N GLN A 15 -9.42 18.75 -7.84
CA GLN A 15 -10.86 18.94 -7.62
C GLN A 15 -11.24 19.05 -6.13
N GLY A 16 -10.31 18.82 -5.21
CA GLY A 16 -10.55 18.85 -3.76
C GLY A 16 -10.01 17.63 -3.04
N GLU A 17 -10.44 17.43 -1.79
CA GLU A 17 -10.08 16.26 -1.00
C GLU A 17 -10.98 15.07 -1.35
N THR A 18 -10.38 13.90 -1.56
CA THR A 18 -11.08 12.65 -1.90
C THR A 18 -10.36 11.45 -1.31
N GLN A 19 -10.96 10.27 -1.42
CA GLN A 19 -10.35 9.01 -1.02
C GLN A 19 -10.02 8.14 -2.23
N ILE A 20 -8.83 7.55 -2.21
CA ILE A 20 -8.32 6.65 -3.23
C ILE A 20 -7.93 5.30 -2.61
N THR A 21 -7.68 4.31 -3.46
CA THR A 21 -6.98 3.09 -3.06
C THR A 21 -5.46 3.35 -3.04
N PRO A 22 -4.63 2.57 -2.32
CA PRO A 22 -3.19 2.80 -2.28
C PRO A 22 -2.47 2.72 -3.63
N TRP A 23 -2.93 1.85 -4.55
CA TRP A 23 -2.31 1.73 -5.88
C TRP A 23 -2.63 2.91 -6.81
N GLN A 24 -3.61 3.75 -6.48
CA GLN A 24 -3.88 4.99 -7.21
C GLN A 24 -2.93 6.14 -6.85
N ILE A 25 -2.00 5.95 -5.90
CA ILE A 25 -1.09 7.02 -5.46
C ILE A 25 -0.12 7.49 -6.54
N SER A 26 0.11 6.68 -7.58
CA SER A 26 0.93 7.07 -8.74
C SER A 26 0.15 7.85 -9.80
N ASP A 27 -1.14 8.11 -9.58
CA ASP A 27 -1.93 8.99 -10.44
C ASP A 27 -1.50 10.45 -10.29
N HIS A 28 -1.41 11.17 -11.41
CA HIS A 28 -0.97 12.58 -11.41
C HIS A 28 -1.93 13.54 -10.70
N ASP A 29 -3.20 13.17 -10.51
CA ASP A 29 -4.17 13.98 -9.76
C ASP A 29 -4.01 13.82 -8.24
N ALA A 30 -3.29 12.80 -7.75
CA ALA A 30 -3.01 12.60 -6.33
C ALA A 30 -1.84 13.49 -5.85
N LEU A 31 -2.13 14.76 -5.55
CA LEU A 31 -1.11 15.79 -5.29
C LEU A 31 -0.44 15.68 -3.90
N ALA A 32 -1.19 15.30 -2.87
CA ALA A 32 -0.69 15.17 -1.50
C ALA A 32 -1.59 14.32 -0.62
N LEU A 33 -1.04 13.72 0.45
CA LEU A 33 -1.83 13.07 1.49
C LEU A 33 -2.63 14.10 2.32
N ALA A 34 -3.88 13.76 2.62
CA ALA A 34 -4.85 14.62 3.26
C ALA A 34 -5.35 14.05 4.60
N ALA A 35 -4.45 13.46 5.40
CA ALA A 35 -4.85 12.97 6.71
C ALA A 35 -5.43 14.11 7.57
N PRO A 36 -6.48 13.85 8.38
CA PRO A 36 -7.12 14.87 9.22
C PRO A 36 -6.19 15.39 10.32
N ARG A 37 -5.10 14.67 10.61
CA ARG A 37 -4.09 15.02 11.60
C ARG A 37 -2.68 14.88 10.99
N PRO A 38 -1.77 15.83 11.25
CA PRO A 38 -0.45 15.86 10.62
C PRO A 38 0.42 14.65 11.00
N ASP A 39 0.30 14.14 12.22
CA ASP A 39 0.96 12.91 12.68
C ASP A 39 0.57 11.68 11.85
N PHE A 40 -0.68 11.60 11.41
CA PHE A 40 -1.15 10.52 10.54
C PHE A 40 -0.64 10.65 9.11
N ASN A 41 -0.37 11.87 8.61
CA ASN A 41 0.22 12.04 7.28
C ASN A 41 1.60 11.37 7.19
N GLY A 42 2.42 11.49 8.24
CA GLY A 42 3.69 10.78 8.33
C GLY A 42 3.52 9.26 8.39
N ALA A 43 2.56 8.76 9.17
CA ALA A 43 2.27 7.33 9.26
C ALA A 43 1.77 6.74 7.93
N LEU A 44 0.89 7.44 7.22
CA LEU A 44 0.41 7.04 5.89
C LEU A 44 1.54 7.01 4.87
N LEU A 45 2.45 8.00 4.90
CA LEU A 45 3.61 8.01 4.02
C LEU A 45 4.51 6.79 4.30
N GLN A 46 4.81 6.50 5.58
CA GLN A 46 5.61 5.34 5.94
C GLN A 46 4.93 4.01 5.57
N PHE A 47 3.62 3.92 5.72
CA PHE A 47 2.83 2.78 5.26
C PHE A 47 2.98 2.57 3.74
N LEU A 48 2.83 3.62 2.93
CA LEU A 48 2.97 3.56 1.48
C LEU A 48 4.38 3.16 1.05
N ILE A 49 5.42 3.73 1.71
CA ILE A 49 6.81 3.35 1.46
C ILE A 49 7.03 1.86 1.76
N GLY A 50 6.56 1.38 2.92
CA GLY A 50 6.69 -0.02 3.30
C GLY A 50 5.95 -0.97 2.36
N LEU A 51 4.74 -0.59 1.92
CA LEU A 51 3.97 -1.35 0.94
C LEU A 51 4.71 -1.46 -0.39
N LEU A 52 5.20 -0.33 -0.91
CA LEU A 52 5.94 -0.27 -2.17
C LEU A 52 7.24 -1.07 -2.09
N GLN A 53 8.01 -0.96 -1.01
CA GLN A 53 9.23 -1.75 -0.79
C GLN A 53 8.98 -3.25 -0.69
N THR A 54 7.83 -3.64 -0.13
CA THR A 54 7.46 -5.06 0.05
C THR A 54 6.99 -5.68 -1.26
N ALA A 55 6.16 -4.96 -2.03
CA ALA A 55 5.53 -5.48 -3.24
C ALA A 55 6.34 -5.22 -4.51
N CYS A 56 7.19 -4.19 -4.50
CA CYS A 56 8.01 -3.76 -5.63
C CYS A 56 9.50 -3.73 -5.22
N PRO A 57 10.09 -4.87 -4.84
CA PRO A 57 11.53 -4.92 -4.61
C PRO A 57 12.25 -4.57 -5.92
N PRO A 58 13.27 -3.70 -5.88
CA PRO A 58 14.00 -3.35 -7.10
C PRO A 58 14.76 -4.54 -7.66
N ASP A 59 14.66 -4.75 -8.96
CA ASP A 59 15.54 -5.68 -9.68
C ASP A 59 16.98 -5.16 -9.76
N ASP A 60 17.16 -3.84 -9.82
CA ASP A 60 18.46 -3.16 -9.89
C ASP A 60 18.43 -1.80 -9.19
N ASN A 61 19.62 -1.30 -8.82
CA ASN A 61 19.82 -0.01 -8.16
C ASN A 61 19.23 1.19 -8.92
N ASN A 62 19.02 1.09 -10.25
CA ASN A 62 18.48 2.19 -11.04
C ASN A 62 16.95 2.28 -11.11
N GLN A 63 16.23 1.17 -10.82
CA GLN A 63 14.79 1.09 -11.07
C GLN A 63 13.97 2.12 -10.27
N TRP A 64 14.36 2.37 -9.02
CA TRP A 64 13.73 3.41 -8.19
C TRP A 64 13.92 4.82 -8.74
N GLY A 65 15.09 5.10 -9.32
CA GLY A 65 15.37 6.39 -9.96
C GLY A 65 14.45 6.61 -11.17
N GLU A 66 14.31 5.59 -12.00
CA GLU A 66 13.41 5.64 -13.15
C GLU A 66 11.94 5.83 -12.74
N TRP A 67 11.49 5.16 -11.67
CA TRP A 67 10.13 5.32 -11.16
C TRP A 67 9.88 6.66 -10.47
N LEU A 68 10.93 7.29 -9.92
CA LEU A 68 10.82 8.64 -9.38
C LEU A 68 10.59 9.66 -10.51
N GLU A 69 11.26 9.49 -11.65
CA GLU A 69 11.10 10.37 -12.82
C GLU A 69 9.83 10.06 -13.61
N ASN A 70 9.52 8.76 -13.77
CA ASN A 70 8.42 8.23 -14.56
C ASN A 70 7.65 7.21 -13.72
N PRO A 71 6.72 7.66 -12.86
CA PRO A 71 5.99 6.75 -11.99
C PRO A 71 5.19 5.72 -12.79
N PRO A 72 5.10 4.47 -12.31
CA PRO A 72 4.32 3.43 -12.98
C PRO A 72 2.83 3.78 -12.97
N ALA A 73 2.11 3.32 -13.99
CA ALA A 73 0.66 3.49 -14.04
C ALA A 73 -0.03 2.85 -12.81
N PRO A 74 -1.15 3.41 -12.31
CA PRO A 74 -1.87 2.86 -11.16
C PRO A 74 -2.22 1.36 -11.28
N GLU A 75 -2.58 0.90 -12.48
CA GLU A 75 -2.89 -0.50 -12.73
C GLU A 75 -1.67 -1.41 -12.57
N THR A 76 -0.45 -0.91 -12.87
CA THR A 76 0.79 -1.66 -12.61
C THR A 76 0.98 -1.87 -11.12
N LEU A 77 0.79 -0.82 -10.30
CA LEU A 77 0.86 -0.95 -8.84
C LEU A 77 -0.24 -1.90 -8.31
N ARG A 78 -1.43 -1.83 -8.87
CA ARG A 78 -2.54 -2.72 -8.50
C ARG A 78 -2.18 -4.19 -8.71
N GLN A 79 -1.58 -4.53 -9.85
CA GLN A 79 -1.12 -5.89 -10.14
C GLN A 79 0.00 -6.34 -9.18
N LEU A 80 0.94 -5.46 -8.86
CA LEU A 80 2.03 -5.76 -7.92
C LEU A 80 1.51 -5.96 -6.48
N PHE A 81 0.42 -5.29 -6.11
CA PHE A 81 -0.19 -5.36 -4.79
C PHE A 81 -1.15 -6.56 -4.61
N GLU A 82 -1.70 -7.09 -5.70
CA GLU A 82 -2.67 -8.21 -5.70
C GLU A 82 -2.24 -9.41 -4.82
N PRO A 83 -0.99 -9.91 -4.88
CA PRO A 83 -0.57 -11.08 -4.09
C PRO A 83 -0.66 -10.86 -2.57
N TYR A 84 -0.65 -9.61 -2.12
CA TYR A 84 -0.67 -9.25 -0.71
C TYR A 84 -2.08 -8.95 -0.19
N ALA A 85 -3.08 -8.77 -1.07
CA ALA A 85 -4.42 -8.33 -0.69
C ALA A 85 -5.02 -9.13 0.48
N ALA A 86 -4.78 -10.45 0.54
CA ALA A 86 -5.27 -11.30 1.62
C ALA A 86 -4.82 -10.85 3.03
N ALA A 87 -3.60 -10.31 3.16
CA ALA A 87 -3.03 -9.84 4.43
C ALA A 87 -3.57 -8.47 4.88
N PHE A 88 -4.28 -7.76 4.01
CA PHE A 88 -4.78 -6.40 4.25
C PHE A 88 -6.29 -6.34 4.48
N ASN A 89 -6.92 -7.48 4.74
CA ASN A 89 -8.31 -7.56 5.21
C ASN A 89 -8.40 -7.18 6.69
N LEU A 90 -9.01 -6.04 7.00
CA LEU A 90 -9.19 -5.57 8.38
C LEU A 90 -10.19 -6.41 9.18
N ASP A 91 -11.13 -7.08 8.50
CA ASP A 91 -12.15 -7.93 9.09
C ASP A 91 -11.75 -9.42 9.12
N GLY A 92 -10.48 -9.74 8.80
CA GLY A 92 -9.97 -11.10 8.89
C GLY A 92 -9.89 -11.59 10.34
N PRO A 93 -9.98 -12.90 10.61
CA PRO A 93 -9.69 -13.42 11.94
C PRO A 93 -8.26 -13.00 12.30
N LEU A 94 -8.12 -12.19 13.36
CA LEU A 94 -6.83 -11.89 13.97
C LEU A 94 -6.09 -13.21 14.20
N CYS A 95 -5.03 -13.45 13.42
CA CYS A 95 -4.06 -14.53 13.56
C CYS A 95 -4.56 -15.72 14.38
N GLN A 96 -5.39 -16.58 13.79
CA GLN A 96 -5.69 -17.89 14.35
C GLN A 96 -4.74 -18.89 13.68
N ASP A 97 -3.73 -19.29 14.44
CA ASP A 97 -3.03 -20.56 14.33
C ASP A 97 -2.33 -20.88 13.01
N SER A 98 -1.17 -20.24 12.81
CA SER A 98 -0.03 -20.92 12.18
C SER A 98 1.15 -20.99 13.14
N CYS A 99 0.90 -21.52 14.34
CA CYS A 99 1.93 -22.17 15.13
C CYS A 99 2.10 -23.58 14.56
N PRO A 100 3.28 -23.99 14.04
CA PRO A 100 3.46 -25.37 13.61
C PRO A 100 3.20 -26.28 14.82
N PRO A 101 2.44 -27.37 14.67
CA PRO A 101 2.14 -28.24 15.80
C PRO A 101 3.46 -28.69 16.42
N GLY A 102 3.60 -28.41 17.72
CA GLY A 102 4.72 -28.87 18.52
C GLY A 102 4.99 -30.34 18.19
N ARG A 103 6.23 -30.61 17.80
CA ARG A 103 6.73 -31.95 17.51
C ARG A 103 6.71 -32.75 18.82
N MET A 104 5.55 -33.29 19.17
CA MET A 104 5.40 -34.27 20.24
C MET A 104 5.70 -35.63 19.62
N GLY A 105 6.98 -36.00 19.65
CA GLY A 105 7.48 -37.31 19.26
C GLY A 105 8.45 -37.78 20.32
N LEU A 106 7.97 -38.76 21.10
CA LEU A 106 8.62 -39.77 21.95
C LEU A 106 10.10 -39.58 22.30
#